data_AF-A0A1D6G9T7-F1
#
_entry.id   AF-A0A1D6G9T7-F1
#
_cell.length_a   1.000
_cell.length_b   1.000
_cell.length_c   1.000
_cell.angle_alpha   90.00
_cell.angle_beta   90.00
_cell.angle_gamma   90.00
#
_symmetry.space_group_name_H-M   'P 1'
#
loop_
_entity.id
_entity.type
_entity.pdbx_description
1 polymer ?
#
loop_
_entity_poly.entity_id
_entity_poly.type
_entity_poly.pdbx_seq_one_letter_code
_entity_poly.pdbx_strand_id
1 'polypeptide(L)'
;MLHQPSKVMDMEFELQALRTLISEKTQLCNQLKKELCIIPRVDGASNITNCPIQWYRVISGGTRELISGATKFMYAPEPFDVGRLLQAEIVLNADKIIVQTDGPVDNAAGLERYVDSLMKRTDIEFNVVVTQMNGKDYSSNSVHVFHIGKLRIKLRKGWSTKARESYSTTMKLCGSRGGGNAAARAVFWHPRKGSSYTLAFETDRDRNAAIMIARKFASNCNIALAGPGDQGT
;
A
#
# COMPACT_ATOMS: atom_id res chain seq x y z
N MET A 1 -5.03 9.95 -62.47
CA MET A 1 -4.96 11.02 -61.46
C MET A 1 -4.68 10.36 -60.11
N LEU A 2 -3.45 10.49 -59.62
CA LEU A 2 -3.05 10.00 -58.30
C LEU A 2 -3.55 11.00 -57.25
N HIS A 3 -4.54 10.59 -56.45
CA HIS A 3 -5.04 11.40 -55.35
C HIS A 3 -3.91 11.56 -54.32
N GLN A 4 -3.46 12.79 -54.10
CA GLN A 4 -2.56 13.10 -52.99
C GLN A 4 -3.30 12.81 -51.68
N PRO A 5 -2.73 12.04 -50.73
CA PRO A 5 -3.34 11.86 -49.43
C PRO A 5 -3.51 13.22 -48.75
N SER A 6 -4.71 13.47 -48.23
CA SER A 6 -5.06 14.74 -47.59
C SER A 6 -4.31 14.86 -46.27
N LYS A 7 -3.58 15.97 -46.07
CA LYS A 7 -2.93 16.30 -44.78
C LYS A 7 -3.87 16.24 -43.59
N VAL A 8 -5.17 16.42 -43.82
CA VAL A 8 -6.22 16.31 -42.79
C VAL A 8 -6.38 14.86 -42.32
N MET A 9 -6.31 13.90 -43.24
CA MET A 9 -6.43 12.48 -42.93
C MET A 9 -5.24 12.01 -42.08
N ASP A 10 -4.02 12.46 -42.41
CA ASP A 10 -2.82 12.15 -41.62
C ASP A 10 -2.89 12.71 -40.20
N MET A 11 -3.40 13.94 -40.03
CA MET A 11 -3.62 14.54 -38.70
C MET A 11 -4.70 13.81 -37.90
N GLU A 12 -5.77 13.33 -38.54
CA GLU A 12 -6.80 12.53 -37.86
C GLU A 12 -6.25 11.18 -37.38
N PHE A 13 -5.38 10.54 -38.16
CA PHE A 13 -4.68 9.33 -37.75
C PHE A 13 -3.74 9.60 -36.56
N GLU A 14 -2.98 10.69 -36.57
CA GLU A 14 -2.12 11.07 -35.43
C GLU A 14 -2.92 11.40 -34.17
N LEU A 15 -4.03 12.14 -34.29
CA LEU A 15 -4.91 12.44 -33.17
C LEU A 15 -5.55 11.17 -32.59
N GLN A 16 -5.94 10.22 -33.44
CA GLN A 16 -6.48 8.95 -32.99
C GLN A 16 -5.43 8.09 -32.28
N ALA A 17 -4.19 8.06 -32.79
CA ALA A 17 -3.07 7.37 -32.13
C ALA A 17 -2.75 7.98 -30.76
N LEU A 18 -2.74 9.32 -30.67
CA LEU A 18 -2.52 10.02 -29.40
C LEU A 18 -3.65 9.76 -28.39
N ARG A 19 -4.92 9.75 -28.83
CA ARG A 19 -6.06 9.41 -27.96
C ARG A 19 -5.98 7.98 -27.44
N THR A 20 -5.59 7.02 -28.28
CA THR A 20 -5.38 5.63 -27.87
C THR A 20 -4.25 5.54 -26.85
N LEU A 21 -3.11 6.19 -27.11
CA LEU A 21 -1.97 6.21 -26.18
C LEU A 21 -2.32 6.87 -24.84
N ILE A 22 -3.09 7.96 -24.86
CA ILE A 22 -3.58 8.63 -23.64
C ILE A 22 -4.57 7.72 -22.91
N SER A 23 -5.48 7.04 -23.62
CA SER A 23 -6.42 6.09 -23.03
C SER A 23 -5.69 4.92 -22.38
N GLU A 24 -4.72 4.31 -23.08
CA GLU A 24 -3.88 3.24 -22.54
C GLU A 24 -3.06 3.70 -21.34
N LYS A 25 -2.43 4.89 -21.38
CA LYS A 25 -1.72 5.47 -20.24
C LYS A 25 -2.67 5.79 -19.08
N THR A 26 -3.88 6.27 -19.37
CA THR A 26 -4.89 6.59 -18.35
C THR A 26 -5.45 5.30 -17.72
N GLN A 27 -5.65 4.26 -18.52
CA GLN A 27 -6.07 2.93 -18.07
C GLN A 27 -4.95 2.24 -17.29
N LEU A 28 -3.68 2.40 -17.68
CA LEU A 28 -2.51 2.03 -16.88
C LEU A 28 -2.48 2.82 -15.58
N CYS A 29 -2.64 4.15 -15.60
CA CYS A 29 -2.73 4.99 -14.38
C CYS A 29 -3.90 4.58 -13.48
N ASN A 30 -5.02 4.14 -14.03
CA ASN A 30 -6.18 3.65 -13.29
C ASN A 30 -5.99 2.20 -12.79
N GLN A 31 -5.32 1.32 -13.53
CA GLN A 31 -4.82 0.02 -13.05
C GLN A 31 -3.68 0.18 -12.03
N LEU A 32 -2.99 1.32 -12.05
CA LEU A 32 -2.00 1.78 -11.09
C LEU A 32 -2.62 2.50 -9.89
N LYS A 33 -3.95 2.75 -9.84
CA LYS A 33 -4.64 3.21 -8.62
C LYS A 33 -4.75 2.07 -7.63
N LYS A 34 -3.59 1.69 -7.08
CA LYS A 34 -3.40 0.81 -5.93
C LYS A 34 -3.47 1.61 -4.62
N GLU A 35 -3.91 2.86 -4.73
CA GLU A 35 -4.14 3.82 -3.65
C GLU A 35 -5.50 4.46 -3.88
N LEU A 36 -6.27 4.57 -2.81
CA LEU A 36 -7.49 5.35 -2.74
C LEU A 36 -7.12 6.79 -2.41
N CYS A 37 -7.70 7.73 -3.15
CA CYS A 37 -7.48 9.16 -2.96
C CYS A 37 -8.82 9.87 -2.80
N ILE A 38 -8.96 10.65 -1.74
CA ILE A 38 -10.10 11.55 -1.55
C ILE A 38 -9.85 12.76 -2.44
N ILE A 39 -10.79 13.06 -3.34
CA ILE A 39 -10.70 14.21 -4.25
C ILE A 39 -11.88 15.16 -4.03
N PRO A 40 -11.66 16.48 -4.01
CA PRO A 40 -12.75 17.44 -4.03
C PRO A 40 -13.52 17.33 -5.35
N ARG A 41 -14.86 17.44 -5.30
CA ARG A 41 -15.72 17.31 -6.49
C ARG A 41 -15.83 18.60 -7.33
N VAL A 42 -15.39 19.74 -6.80
CA VAL A 42 -15.59 21.05 -7.43
C VAL A 42 -14.25 21.78 -7.51
N ASP A 43 -13.94 22.33 -8.69
CA ASP A 43 -12.78 23.22 -8.86
C ASP A 43 -12.95 24.46 -7.98
N GLY A 44 -11.96 24.74 -7.14
CA GLY A 44 -12.01 25.81 -6.12
C GLY A 44 -12.55 25.39 -4.75
N ALA A 45 -12.87 24.10 -4.55
CA ALA A 45 -13.16 23.57 -3.23
C ALA A 45 -11.95 23.71 -2.28
N SER A 46 -12.24 23.91 -0.99
CA SER A 46 -11.22 24.05 0.06
C SER A 46 -10.18 22.93 -0.01
N ASN A 47 -8.92 23.29 0.16
CA ASN A 47 -7.84 22.32 0.13
C ASN A 47 -7.99 21.29 1.27
N ILE A 48 -8.30 20.05 0.90
CA ILE A 48 -8.50 18.95 1.85
C ILE A 48 -7.19 18.34 2.36
N THR A 49 -6.02 18.73 1.84
CA THR A 49 -4.73 18.13 2.26
C THR A 49 -4.43 18.35 3.74
N ASN A 50 -4.99 19.40 4.33
CA ASN A 50 -4.81 19.77 5.73
C ASN A 50 -6.02 19.44 6.61
N CYS A 51 -7.08 18.86 6.04
CA CYS A 51 -8.23 18.45 6.82
C CYS A 51 -7.86 17.25 7.70
N PRO A 52 -8.34 17.18 8.95
CA PRO A 52 -8.30 15.94 9.72
C PRO A 52 -9.07 14.85 8.97
N ILE A 53 -8.38 13.75 8.69
CA ILE A 53 -8.92 12.59 7.97
C ILE A 53 -8.66 11.35 8.81
N GLN A 54 -9.57 10.39 8.79
CA GLN A 54 -9.36 9.06 9.37
C GLN A 54 -10.04 7.99 8.51
N TRP A 55 -9.29 6.94 8.17
CA TRP A 55 -9.79 5.78 7.43
C TRP A 55 -10.26 4.64 8.34
N TYR A 56 -11.26 3.91 7.87
CA TYR A 56 -11.89 2.79 8.55
C TYR A 56 -12.13 1.63 7.59
N ARG A 57 -12.09 0.41 8.14
CA ARG A 57 -12.63 -0.79 7.48
C ARG A 57 -14.07 -0.97 7.92
N VAL A 58 -14.99 -1.12 6.99
CA VAL A 58 -16.36 -1.52 7.32
C VAL A 58 -16.38 -3.03 7.49
N ILE A 59 -16.91 -3.49 8.63
CA ILE A 59 -17.06 -4.91 8.96
C ILE A 59 -18.53 -5.32 8.92
N SER A 60 -18.80 -6.62 9.00
CA SER A 60 -20.16 -7.18 8.95
C SER A 60 -21.08 -6.52 9.98
N GLY A 61 -22.31 -6.17 9.55
CA GLY A 61 -23.27 -5.45 10.37
C GLY A 61 -23.14 -3.92 10.34
N GLY A 62 -22.29 -3.37 9.45
CA GLY A 62 -22.18 -1.92 9.22
C GLY A 62 -21.37 -1.16 10.27
N THR A 63 -20.75 -1.87 11.21
CA THR A 63 -19.80 -1.28 12.15
C THR A 63 -18.47 -1.00 11.46
N ARG A 64 -17.70 -0.04 12.00
CA ARG A 64 -16.43 0.41 11.41
C ARG A 64 -15.26 0.14 12.36
N GLU A 65 -14.21 -0.48 11.84
CA GLU A 65 -12.94 -0.71 12.53
C GLU A 65 -11.94 0.39 12.16
N LEU A 66 -11.34 1.03 13.17
CA LEU A 66 -10.36 2.10 13.00
C LEU A 66 -9.06 1.57 12.41
N ILE A 67 -8.60 2.15 11.29
CA ILE A 67 -7.26 1.90 10.76
C ILE A 67 -6.30 2.89 11.41
N SER A 68 -5.78 2.56 12.59
CA SER A 68 -4.97 3.50 13.40
C SER A 68 -3.79 4.08 12.61
N GLY A 69 -3.70 5.41 12.55
CA GLY A 69 -2.65 6.14 11.85
C GLY A 69 -2.88 6.35 10.35
N ALA A 70 -3.96 5.82 9.77
CA ALA A 70 -4.39 6.14 8.41
C ALA A 70 -5.14 7.48 8.40
N THR A 71 -4.39 8.57 8.49
CA THR A 71 -4.93 9.93 8.65
C THR A 71 -4.61 10.87 7.48
N LYS A 72 -4.24 10.29 6.35
CA LYS A 72 -3.90 11.04 5.13
C LYS A 72 -5.03 10.97 4.13
N PHE A 73 -5.09 11.93 3.22
CA PHE A 73 -6.09 11.95 2.14
C PHE A 73 -5.92 10.80 1.14
N MET A 74 -4.74 10.17 1.11
CA MET A 74 -4.48 8.93 0.38
C MET A 74 -4.31 7.76 1.34
N TYR A 75 -4.84 6.61 0.95
CA TYR A 75 -4.69 5.35 1.65
C TYR A 75 -4.40 4.22 0.65
N ALA A 76 -3.39 3.42 0.94
CA ALA A 76 -3.05 2.27 0.12
C ALA A 76 -3.58 0.98 0.77
N PRO A 77 -4.55 0.29 0.14
CA PRO A 77 -5.07 -0.95 0.72
C PRO A 77 -3.99 -2.01 0.95
N GLU A 78 -4.15 -2.79 2.01
CA GLU A 78 -3.31 -3.91 2.43
C GLU A 78 -4.12 -5.22 2.52
N PRO A 79 -3.48 -6.39 2.74
CA PRO A 79 -4.19 -7.67 2.71
C PRO A 79 -5.38 -7.81 3.67
N PHE A 80 -5.43 -7.05 4.77
CA PHE A 80 -6.59 -7.07 5.67
C PHE A 80 -7.78 -6.23 5.19
N ASP A 81 -7.59 -5.38 4.18
CA ASP A 81 -8.66 -4.58 3.59
C ASP A 81 -9.45 -5.37 2.53
N VAL A 82 -8.87 -6.43 2.00
CA VAL A 82 -9.45 -7.27 0.95
C VAL A 82 -10.82 -7.80 1.38
N GLY A 83 -11.81 -7.67 0.51
CA GLY A 83 -13.20 -8.06 0.77
C GLY A 83 -13.96 -7.10 1.69
N ARG A 84 -13.37 -5.96 2.10
CA ARG A 84 -14.01 -4.96 2.95
C ARG A 84 -14.26 -3.66 2.19
N LEU A 85 -15.35 -2.97 2.52
CA LEU A 85 -15.54 -1.57 2.14
C LEU A 85 -14.60 -0.70 2.98
N LEU A 86 -14.07 0.36 2.39
CA LEU A 86 -13.25 1.35 3.09
C LEU A 86 -14.00 2.67 3.18
N GLN A 87 -13.97 3.29 4.36
CA GLN A 87 -14.65 4.55 4.65
C GLN A 87 -13.64 5.56 5.18
N ALA A 88 -13.78 6.82 4.80
CA ALA A 88 -13.01 7.92 5.36
C ALA A 88 -13.94 8.98 5.97
N GLU A 89 -13.63 9.39 7.20
CA GLU A 89 -14.22 10.56 7.86
C GLU A 89 -13.28 11.75 7.65
N ILE A 90 -13.83 12.87 7.19
CA ILE A 90 -13.13 14.12 6.89
C ILE A 90 -13.79 15.21 7.72
N VAL A 91 -13.00 16.01 8.43
CA VAL A 91 -13.51 17.18 9.16
C VAL A 91 -13.18 18.44 8.36
N LEU A 92 -14.21 19.11 7.83
CA LEU A 92 -14.08 20.35 7.05
C LEU A 92 -14.92 21.44 7.73
N ASN A 93 -14.30 22.54 8.18
CA ASN A 93 -15.01 23.65 8.84
C ASN A 93 -15.92 23.21 10.02
N ALA A 94 -15.48 22.21 10.79
CA ALA A 94 -16.24 21.52 11.85
C ALA A 94 -17.36 20.57 11.39
N ASP A 95 -17.69 20.53 10.09
CA ASP A 95 -18.58 19.54 9.52
C ASP A 95 -17.86 18.21 9.30
N LYS A 96 -18.58 17.12 9.58
CA LYS A 96 -18.10 15.76 9.34
C LYS A 96 -18.66 15.24 8.02
N ILE A 97 -17.76 14.97 7.09
CA ILE A 97 -18.06 14.38 5.80
C ILE A 97 -17.59 12.93 5.81
N ILE A 98 -18.46 12.02 5.41
CA ILE A 98 -18.14 10.60 5.29
C ILE A 98 -18.17 10.22 3.82
N VAL A 99 -17.08 9.61 3.35
CA VAL A 99 -16.99 9.01 2.01
C VAL A 99 -16.67 7.53 2.14
N GLN A 100 -17.14 6.71 1.20
CA GLN A 100 -16.93 5.27 1.19
C GLN A 100 -16.62 4.79 -0.22
N THR A 101 -15.90 3.68 -0.35
CA THR A 101 -15.75 2.98 -1.62
C THR A 101 -17.09 2.42 -2.12
N ASP A 102 -17.27 2.39 -3.44
CA ASP A 102 -18.49 1.86 -4.07
C ASP A 102 -18.62 0.33 -3.92
N GLY A 103 -17.49 -0.34 -3.73
CA GLY A 103 -17.41 -1.79 -3.53
C GLY A 103 -16.27 -2.18 -2.59
N PRO A 104 -16.24 -3.45 -2.16
CA PRO A 104 -15.16 -4.00 -1.37
C PRO A 104 -13.82 -3.96 -2.11
N VAL A 105 -12.71 -3.96 -1.38
CA VAL A 105 -11.37 -4.06 -1.99
C VAL A 105 -11.19 -5.43 -2.65
N ASP A 106 -10.86 -5.42 -3.94
CA ASP A 106 -10.66 -6.64 -4.72
C ASP A 106 -9.40 -7.40 -4.31
N ASN A 107 -9.43 -8.72 -4.57
CA ASN A 107 -8.25 -9.56 -4.49
C ASN A 107 -7.24 -9.20 -5.59
N ALA A 108 -5.95 -9.19 -5.24
CA ALA A 108 -4.90 -9.05 -6.24
C ALA A 108 -4.73 -10.37 -7.01
N ALA A 109 -5.07 -10.35 -8.31
CA ALA A 109 -5.01 -11.54 -9.16
C ALA A 109 -3.64 -12.23 -9.12
N GLY A 110 -3.64 -13.53 -8.79
CA GLY A 110 -2.42 -14.34 -8.72
C GLY A 110 -1.48 -14.03 -7.56
N LEU A 111 -1.86 -13.19 -6.60
CA LEU A 111 -1.05 -12.92 -5.40
C LEU A 111 -0.92 -14.18 -4.53
N GLU A 112 -2.00 -14.94 -4.33
CA GLU A 112 -1.98 -16.18 -3.55
C GLU A 112 -0.97 -17.19 -4.12
N ARG A 113 -1.05 -17.47 -5.42
CA ARG A 113 -0.10 -18.35 -6.12
C ARG A 113 1.35 -17.86 -5.99
N TYR A 114 1.56 -16.54 -5.94
CA TYR A 114 2.88 -15.95 -5.74
C TYR A 114 3.38 -16.14 -4.29
N VAL A 115 2.51 -15.96 -3.31
CA VAL A 115 2.81 -16.25 -1.90
C VAL A 115 3.18 -17.73 -1.72
N ASP A 116 2.40 -18.63 -2.30
CA ASP A 116 2.65 -20.07 -2.23
C ASP A 116 3.99 -20.47 -2.88
N SER A 117 4.37 -19.83 -3.99
CA SER A 117 5.64 -20.10 -4.64
C SER A 117 6.83 -19.60 -3.80
N LEU A 118 6.69 -18.43 -3.17
CA LEU A 118 7.71 -17.90 -2.25
C LEU A 118 7.86 -18.78 -1.01
N MET A 119 6.76 -19.26 -0.43
CA MET A 119 6.79 -20.11 0.78
C MET A 119 7.47 -21.47 0.58
N LYS A 120 7.65 -21.92 -0.68
CA LYS A 120 8.42 -23.13 -1.02
C LYS A 120 9.94 -22.91 -1.00
N ARG A 121 10.40 -21.65 -1.01
CA ARG A 121 11.83 -21.32 -0.99
C ARG A 121 12.41 -21.55 0.41
N THR A 122 13.69 -21.91 0.47
CA THR A 122 14.45 -22.00 1.73
C THR A 122 14.71 -20.62 2.34
N ASP A 123 14.75 -19.59 1.50
CA ASP A 123 14.96 -18.20 1.88
C ASP A 123 14.00 -17.26 1.14
N ILE A 124 13.41 -16.33 1.87
CA ILE A 124 12.42 -15.36 1.38
C ILE A 124 12.95 -13.97 1.71
N GLU A 125 13.47 -13.32 0.68
CA GLU A 125 14.13 -12.03 0.78
C GLU A 125 13.56 -11.06 -0.24
N PHE A 126 13.39 -9.82 0.19
CA PHE A 126 12.96 -8.71 -0.66
C PHE A 126 13.97 -7.58 -0.59
N ASN A 127 14.30 -7.02 -1.74
CA ASN A 127 15.01 -5.75 -1.79
C ASN A 127 14.06 -4.64 -1.34
N VAL A 128 14.52 -3.83 -0.39
CA VAL A 128 13.76 -2.69 0.12
C VAL A 128 14.65 -1.47 0.30
N VAL A 129 14.05 -0.29 0.24
CA VAL A 129 14.68 0.96 0.69
C VAL A 129 14.02 1.39 1.98
N VAL A 130 14.81 1.75 2.99
CA VAL A 130 14.29 2.33 4.23
C VAL A 130 13.95 3.78 3.94
N THR A 131 12.67 4.14 3.98
CA THR A 131 12.22 5.52 3.76
C THR A 131 12.06 6.28 5.07
N GLN A 132 11.72 5.58 6.15
CA GLN A 132 11.66 6.16 7.49
C GLN A 132 12.23 5.19 8.53
N MET A 133 12.85 5.76 9.56
CA MET A 133 13.32 5.04 10.73
C MET A 133 12.86 5.80 11.99
N ASN A 134 12.15 5.11 12.87
CA ASN A 134 11.58 5.67 14.11
C ASN A 134 10.72 6.92 13.86
N GLY A 135 9.94 6.91 12.77
CA GLY A 135 9.05 8.01 12.37
C GLY A 135 9.76 9.22 11.77
N LYS A 136 11.08 9.18 11.57
CA LYS A 136 11.85 10.22 10.89
C LYS A 136 12.26 9.74 9.51
N ASP A 137 12.27 10.66 8.54
CA ASP A 137 12.72 10.36 7.20
C ASP A 137 14.18 9.90 7.19
N TYR A 138 14.45 8.86 6.42
CA TYR A 138 15.76 8.25 6.29
C TYR A 138 16.34 8.62 4.93
N SER A 139 17.38 9.46 4.92
CA SER A 139 17.89 10.10 3.71
C SER A 139 18.66 9.18 2.75
N SER A 140 19.01 7.96 3.18
CA SER A 140 19.82 7.05 2.38
C SER A 140 18.94 6.18 1.47
N ASN A 141 19.15 6.28 0.16
CA ASN A 141 18.52 5.43 -0.86
C ASN A 141 19.19 4.05 -1.04
N SER A 142 20.04 3.62 -0.10
CA SER A 142 20.68 2.31 -0.20
C SER A 142 19.67 1.17 -0.16
N VAL A 143 19.89 0.16 -1.00
CA VAL A 143 19.13 -1.08 -0.98
C VAL A 143 19.49 -1.90 0.28
N HIS A 144 18.45 -2.41 0.92
CA HIS A 144 18.49 -3.31 2.06
C HIS A 144 17.81 -4.62 1.69
N VAL A 145 18.09 -5.67 2.47
CA VAL A 145 17.43 -6.96 2.34
C VAL A 145 16.48 -7.13 3.52
N PHE A 146 15.19 -7.27 3.21
CA PHE A 146 14.14 -7.64 4.16
C PHE A 146 13.86 -9.14 4.05
N HIS A 147 14.36 -9.88 5.01
CA HIS A 147 14.24 -11.33 5.09
C HIS A 147 13.08 -11.72 6.01
N ILE A 148 12.21 -12.60 5.54
CA ILE A 148 11.04 -13.10 6.27
C ILE A 148 11.20 -14.60 6.49
N GLY A 149 11.72 -14.95 7.66
CA GLY A 149 11.93 -16.34 8.04
C GLY A 149 10.76 -16.91 8.84
N LYS A 150 10.70 -18.23 8.94
CA LYS A 150 9.65 -18.96 9.67
C LYS A 150 9.50 -18.57 11.14
N LEU A 151 10.57 -18.10 11.79
CA LEU A 151 10.60 -17.75 13.22
C LEU A 151 10.87 -16.26 13.49
N ARG A 152 11.32 -15.50 12.49
CA ARG A 152 11.84 -14.14 12.67
C ARG A 152 11.92 -13.36 11.38
N ILE A 153 11.88 -12.04 11.51
CA ILE A 153 12.13 -11.08 10.43
C ILE A 153 13.50 -10.43 10.65
N LYS A 154 14.22 -10.13 9.56
CA LYS A 154 15.50 -9.42 9.59
C LYS A 154 15.57 -8.35 8.51
N LEU A 155 16.17 -7.22 8.85
CA LEU A 155 16.55 -6.16 7.91
C LEU A 155 18.07 -6.03 7.91
N ARG A 156 18.69 -6.12 6.73
CA ARG A 156 20.15 -6.05 6.53
C ARG A 156 20.53 -5.00 5.50
N LYS A 157 21.71 -4.40 5.65
CA LYS A 157 22.41 -3.58 4.65
C LYS A 157 23.78 -4.21 4.40
N GLY A 158 23.92 -4.93 3.28
CA GLY A 158 25.09 -5.79 3.05
C GLY A 158 25.28 -6.77 4.22
N TRP A 159 26.47 -6.77 4.81
CA TRP A 159 26.82 -7.63 5.95
C TRP A 159 26.24 -7.15 7.30
N SER A 160 25.80 -5.89 7.39
CA SER A 160 25.30 -5.30 8.63
C SER A 160 23.82 -5.63 8.86
N THR A 161 23.50 -6.20 10.02
CA THR A 161 22.10 -6.35 10.46
C THR A 161 21.62 -5.06 11.11
N LYS A 162 20.54 -4.47 10.57
CA LYS A 162 19.90 -3.26 11.11
C LYS A 162 18.88 -3.59 12.19
N ALA A 163 18.08 -4.63 11.95
CA ALA A 163 17.16 -5.17 12.92
C ALA A 163 16.96 -6.67 12.67
N ARG A 164 16.69 -7.41 13.73
CA ARG A 164 16.41 -8.84 13.70
C ARG A 164 15.57 -9.16 14.91
N GLU A 165 14.35 -9.61 14.69
CA GLU A 165 13.45 -9.96 15.78
C GLU A 165 12.63 -11.20 15.47
N SER A 166 12.49 -12.06 16.48
CA SER A 166 11.55 -13.19 16.44
C SER A 166 10.13 -12.67 16.52
N TYR A 167 9.18 -13.41 15.95
CA TYR A 167 7.77 -13.05 16.07
C TYR A 167 7.38 -12.96 17.55
N SER A 168 6.69 -11.88 17.92
CA SER A 168 6.22 -11.64 19.29
C SER A 168 4.94 -10.82 19.27
N THR A 169 4.20 -10.83 20.39
CA THR A 169 2.96 -10.07 20.54
C THR A 169 3.17 -8.55 20.44
N THR A 170 4.40 -8.09 20.69
CA THR A 170 4.77 -6.67 20.59
C THR A 170 5.14 -6.23 19.18
N MET A 171 5.49 -7.17 18.30
CA MET A 171 5.83 -6.86 16.91
C MET A 171 4.58 -6.40 16.16
N LYS A 172 4.72 -5.37 15.33
CA LYS A 172 3.65 -4.90 14.42
C LYS A 172 4.14 -4.87 12.98
N LEU A 173 3.26 -5.23 12.04
CA LEU A 173 3.53 -5.20 10.61
C LEU A 173 2.24 -5.00 9.81
N CYS A 174 2.24 -3.98 8.95
CA CYS A 174 1.11 -3.65 8.06
C CYS A 174 1.58 -2.84 6.84
N GLY A 175 0.68 -2.60 5.88
CA GLY A 175 0.90 -1.57 4.86
C GLY A 175 1.16 -0.20 5.50
N SER A 176 1.94 0.65 4.82
CA SER A 176 2.21 2.01 5.29
C SER A 176 0.94 2.86 5.28
N ARG A 177 0.68 3.56 6.39
CA ARG A 177 -0.51 4.41 6.59
C ARG A 177 -0.20 5.91 6.48
N GLY A 178 1.08 6.26 6.31
CA GLY A 178 1.59 7.64 6.31
C GLY A 178 1.31 8.46 5.05
N GLY A 179 0.58 7.89 4.07
CA GLY A 179 0.26 8.51 2.78
C GLY A 179 1.47 8.72 1.86
N GLY A 180 1.21 9.33 0.70
CA GLY A 180 2.21 9.61 -0.34
C GLY A 180 2.34 8.49 -1.38
N ASN A 181 2.89 8.83 -2.55
CA ASN A 181 2.92 7.97 -3.76
C ASN A 181 3.66 6.62 -3.58
N ALA A 182 4.38 6.44 -2.48
CA ALA A 182 5.10 5.20 -2.17
C ALA A 182 4.33 4.29 -1.20
N ALA A 183 3.18 4.72 -0.65
CA ALA A 183 2.44 3.97 0.36
C ALA A 183 2.00 2.59 -0.16
N ALA A 184 1.57 2.50 -1.42
CA ALA A 184 1.22 1.24 -2.08
C ALA A 184 2.36 0.23 -2.15
N ARG A 185 3.61 0.67 -2.02
CA ARG A 185 4.80 -0.17 -2.06
C ARG A 185 5.50 -0.25 -0.70
N ALA A 186 4.96 0.37 0.34
CA ALA A 186 5.64 0.47 1.63
C ALA A 186 4.98 -0.38 2.72
N VAL A 187 5.80 -1.01 3.54
CA VAL A 187 5.42 -1.67 4.80
C VAL A 187 5.86 -0.82 5.97
N PHE A 188 5.00 -0.69 6.96
CA PHE A 188 5.40 -0.29 8.30
C PHE A 188 5.74 -1.52 9.13
N TRP A 189 6.97 -1.61 9.63
CA TRP A 189 7.43 -2.70 10.50
C TRP A 189 7.94 -2.13 11.83
N HIS A 190 7.33 -2.55 12.91
CA HIS A 190 7.74 -2.26 14.28
C HIS A 190 8.26 -3.55 14.92
N PRO A 191 9.58 -3.84 14.84
CA PRO A 191 10.15 -5.06 15.40
C PRO A 191 9.96 -5.18 16.92
N ARG A 192 10.18 -4.07 17.63
CA ARG A 192 10.11 -3.98 19.10
C ARG A 192 9.96 -2.52 19.53
N LYS A 193 9.61 -2.30 20.80
CA LYS A 193 9.51 -0.96 21.41
C LYS A 193 10.76 -0.12 21.11
N GLY A 194 10.53 1.12 20.69
CA GLY A 194 11.61 2.07 20.35
C GLY A 194 12.26 1.85 18.98
N SER A 195 11.80 0.88 18.17
CA SER A 195 12.30 0.64 16.83
C SER A 195 11.16 0.48 15.82
N SER A 196 11.13 1.31 14.78
CA SER A 196 10.23 1.15 13.64
C SER A 196 10.90 1.54 12.33
N TYR A 197 10.41 0.94 11.24
CA TYR A 197 10.89 1.17 9.90
C TYR A 197 9.73 1.27 8.93
N THR A 198 9.82 2.21 8.00
CA THR A 198 9.01 2.20 6.78
C THR A 198 9.89 1.70 5.63
N LEU A 199 9.49 0.60 5.01
CA LEU A 199 10.27 -0.14 4.02
C LEU A 199 9.55 -0.11 2.68
N ALA A 200 10.13 0.56 1.67
CA ALA A 200 9.61 0.59 0.30
C ALA A 200 10.14 -0.59 -0.52
N PHE A 201 9.23 -1.37 -1.10
CA PHE A 201 9.51 -2.54 -1.94
C PHE A 201 9.60 -2.15 -3.42
N GLU A 202 10.16 -3.05 -4.23
CA GLU A 202 10.19 -2.92 -5.70
C GLU A 202 8.80 -2.92 -6.31
N THR A 203 7.88 -3.73 -5.77
CA THR A 203 6.49 -3.78 -6.24
C THR A 203 5.50 -3.83 -5.07
N ASP A 204 4.27 -3.39 -5.31
CA ASP A 204 3.15 -3.56 -4.39
C ASP A 204 2.78 -5.06 -4.20
N ARG A 205 3.05 -5.89 -5.22
CA ARG A 205 2.86 -7.34 -5.14
C ARG A 205 3.82 -7.95 -4.12
N ASP A 206 5.09 -7.55 -4.15
CA ASP A 206 6.09 -7.97 -3.15
C ASP A 206 5.74 -7.44 -1.76
N ARG A 207 5.31 -6.17 -1.67
CA ARG A 207 4.82 -5.58 -0.42
C ARG A 207 3.71 -6.43 0.19
N ASN A 208 2.70 -6.79 -0.58
CA ASN A 208 1.57 -7.58 -0.10
C ASN A 208 1.96 -9.03 0.21
N ALA A 209 2.78 -9.66 -0.64
CA ALA A 209 3.29 -11.01 -0.39
C ALA A 209 4.11 -11.06 0.90
N ALA A 210 4.98 -10.07 1.13
CA ALA A 210 5.75 -9.95 2.37
C ALA A 210 4.86 -9.87 3.61
N ILE A 211 3.80 -9.06 3.58
CA ILE A 211 2.82 -8.97 4.68
C ILE A 211 2.14 -10.33 4.91
N MET A 212 1.63 -10.97 3.86
CA MET A 212 0.92 -12.25 3.97
C MET A 212 1.82 -13.37 4.52
N ILE A 213 3.06 -13.48 4.02
CA ILE A 213 4.03 -14.49 4.46
C ILE A 213 4.41 -14.25 5.92
N ALA A 214 4.71 -13.00 6.30
CA ALA A 214 5.06 -12.65 7.68
C ALA A 214 3.92 -13.01 8.65
N ARG A 215 2.67 -12.68 8.29
CA ARG A 215 1.49 -13.03 9.09
C ARG A 215 1.30 -14.54 9.20
N LYS A 216 1.47 -15.28 8.11
CA LYS A 216 1.37 -16.74 8.10
C LYS A 216 2.43 -17.39 8.99
N PHE A 217 3.68 -16.95 8.92
CA PHE A 217 4.75 -17.48 9.77
C PHE A 217 4.59 -17.08 11.24
N ALA A 218 4.14 -15.86 11.52
CA ALA A 218 3.80 -15.45 12.89
C ALA A 218 2.66 -16.30 13.46
N SER A 219 1.61 -16.56 12.68
CA SER A 219 0.49 -17.43 13.08
C SER A 219 0.96 -18.85 13.40
N ASN A 220 1.89 -19.41 12.61
CA ASN A 220 2.52 -20.70 12.94
C ASN A 220 3.33 -20.69 14.24
N CYS A 221 3.70 -19.50 14.73
CA CYS A 221 4.32 -19.30 16.05
C CYS A 221 3.30 -18.91 17.14
N ASN A 222 2.00 -19.05 16.89
CA ASN A 222 0.91 -18.60 17.75
C ASN A 222 0.91 -17.08 18.04
N ILE A 223 1.41 -16.28 17.08
CA ILE A 223 1.45 -14.82 17.16
C ILE A 223 0.53 -14.21 16.11
N ALA A 224 -0.44 -13.42 16.55
CA ALA A 224 -1.30 -12.63 15.67
C ALA A 224 -0.57 -11.32 15.26
N LEU A 225 0.20 -11.38 14.17
CA LEU A 225 0.96 -10.23 13.66
C LEU A 225 0.04 -9.29 12.87
N ALA A 226 -0.15 -8.07 13.37
CA ALA A 226 -1.02 -7.07 12.76
C ALA A 226 -0.41 -5.65 12.83
N GLY A 227 -1.06 -4.68 12.20
CA GLY A 227 -0.69 -3.27 12.34
C GLY A 227 -1.01 -2.72 13.74
N PRO A 228 -0.54 -1.52 14.07
CA PRO A 228 -0.98 -0.82 15.28
C PRO A 228 -2.51 -0.65 15.27
N GLY A 229 -3.17 -0.97 16.39
CA GLY A 229 -4.63 -0.81 16.56
C GLY A 229 -5.50 -1.86 15.87
N ASP A 230 -4.95 -2.70 14.99
CA ASP A 230 -5.71 -3.80 14.37
C ASP A 230 -5.87 -4.96 15.35
N GLN A 231 -7.03 -5.61 15.32
CA GLN A 231 -7.19 -6.92 15.95
C GLN A 231 -6.60 -7.97 15.01
N GLY A 232 -5.61 -8.74 15.48
CA GLY A 232 -5.09 -9.86 14.70
C GLY A 232 -6.16 -10.95 14.61
N THR A 233 -6.42 -11.42 13.40
CA THR A 233 -7.31 -12.58 13.14
C THR A 233 -6.62 -13.89 13.47
#